data_AF-A0A165GGM5-F1
#
_entry.id   AF-A0A165GGM5-F1
#
_cell.length_a   1.000
_cell.length_b   1.000
_cell.length_c   1.000
_cell.angle_alpha   90.00
_cell.angle_beta   90.00
_cell.angle_gamma   90.00
#
_symmetry.space_group_name_H-M   'P 1'
#
loop_
_entity.id
_entity.type
_entity.pdbx_description
1 polymer ?
#
loop_
_entity_poly.entity_id
_entity_poly.type
_entity_poly.pdbx_seq_one_letter_code
_entity_poly.pdbx_strand_id
1 'polypeptide(L)'
;MGFYDEIEIEDMVWDEAKGVFHYPCPCGDRFEITRKQLANGEDIATCPSCSLIIRVIFDMLDFEDEEDDEEEEASGEEAEESSEDDSADEKFEDAVENLNVDLTNRLVVTQA
;
A
#
# COMPACT_ATOMS: atom_id res chain seq x y z
N MET A 1 9.59 -14.10 -20.93
CA MET A 1 9.34 -13.79 -19.51
C MET A 1 9.21 -12.28 -19.44
N GLY A 2 8.00 -11.80 -19.13
CA GLY A 2 7.70 -10.37 -19.04
C GLY A 2 7.63 -9.94 -17.58
N PHE A 3 7.69 -8.63 -17.40
CA PHE A 3 7.44 -7.95 -16.13
C PHE A 3 5.98 -8.17 -15.72
N TYR A 4 5.73 -8.19 -14.41
CA TYR A 4 4.36 -8.29 -13.89
C TYR A 4 3.58 -7.01 -14.18
N ASP A 5 4.23 -5.86 -13.94
CA ASP A 5 3.66 -4.53 -14.18
C ASP A 5 4.77 -3.50 -14.44
N GLU A 6 4.36 -2.31 -14.89
CA GLU A 6 5.20 -1.12 -15.06
C GLU A 6 4.67 -0.03 -14.13
N ILE A 7 5.49 0.39 -13.18
CA ILE A 7 5.11 1.32 -12.11
C ILE A 7 6.06 2.51 -12.13
N GLU A 8 5.52 3.71 -11.95
CA GLU A 8 6.31 4.94 -11.85
C GLU A 8 6.95 5.03 -10.47
N ILE A 9 8.17 5.56 -10.40
CA ILE A 9 8.90 5.70 -9.13
C ILE A 9 8.15 6.54 -8.09
N GLU A 10 7.31 7.47 -8.56
CA GLU A 10 6.45 8.34 -7.75
C GLU A 10 5.35 7.56 -6.98
N ASP A 11 4.90 6.43 -7.52
CA ASP A 11 3.88 5.56 -6.89
C ASP A 11 4.51 4.61 -5.83
N MET A 12 5.85 4.61 -5.73
CA MET A 12 6.58 3.80 -4.76
C MET A 12 6.82 4.57 -3.46
N VAL A 13 6.76 3.87 -2.33
CA VAL A 13 7.03 4.45 -1.01
C VAL A 13 8.52 4.43 -0.72
N TRP A 14 9.11 5.60 -0.48
CA TRP A 14 10.51 5.71 -0.05
C TRP A 14 10.68 5.42 1.45
N ASP A 15 11.61 4.51 1.77
CA ASP A 15 11.99 4.18 3.14
C ASP A 15 13.39 4.75 3.44
N GLU A 16 13.44 5.91 4.11
CA GLU A 16 14.69 6.60 4.46
C GLU A 16 15.61 5.78 5.38
N ALA A 17 15.04 4.91 6.22
CA ALA A 17 15.80 4.13 7.18
C ALA A 17 16.63 3.02 6.50
N LYS A 18 16.12 2.49 5.39
CA LYS A 18 16.76 1.43 4.61
C LYS A 18 17.37 1.91 3.29
N GLY A 19 16.96 3.07 2.79
CA GLY A 19 17.40 3.64 1.51
C GLY A 19 16.85 2.88 0.29
N VAL A 20 15.58 2.48 0.36
CA VAL A 20 14.92 1.65 -0.66
C VAL A 20 13.50 2.14 -0.93
N PHE A 21 13.07 1.97 -2.18
CA PHE A 21 11.68 2.15 -2.60
C PHE A 21 10.93 0.83 -2.46
N HIS A 22 9.71 0.92 -1.92
CA HIS A 22 8.86 -0.20 -1.61
C HIS A 22 7.49 -0.10 -2.29
N TYR A 23 7.02 -1.21 -2.84
CA TYR A 23 5.70 -1.30 -3.47
C TYR A 23 4.94 -2.56 -3.03
N PRO A 24 3.64 -2.51 -2.73
CA PRO A 24 2.86 -3.68 -2.30
C PRO A 24 2.83 -4.76 -3.39
N CYS A 25 3.23 -5.99 -3.03
CA CYS A 25 3.18 -7.13 -3.92
C CYS A 25 1.89 -7.93 -3.69
N PRO A 26 1.18 -8.40 -4.73
CA PRO A 26 -0.07 -9.16 -4.61
C PRO A 26 0.07 -10.51 -3.86
N CYS A 27 1.29 -10.93 -3.55
CA CYS A 27 1.54 -12.12 -2.74
C CYS A 27 1.59 -11.87 -1.23
N GLY A 28 1.49 -10.61 -0.78
CA GLY A 28 1.51 -10.21 0.63
C GLY A 28 2.84 -9.65 1.14
N ASP A 29 3.88 -9.66 0.31
CA ASP A 29 5.17 -9.02 0.58
C ASP A 29 5.31 -7.69 -0.19
N ARG A 30 6.53 -7.16 -0.30
CA ARG A 30 6.83 -5.88 -0.94
C ARG A 30 7.91 -6.06 -1.99
N PHE A 31 7.80 -5.36 -3.10
CA PHE A 31 8.91 -5.16 -4.01
C PHE A 31 9.90 -4.18 -3.39
N GLU A 32 11.19 -4.39 -3.63
CA GLU A 32 12.25 -3.57 -3.07
C GLU A 32 13.24 -3.21 -4.18
N ILE A 33 13.62 -1.93 -4.27
CA ILE A 33 14.68 -1.44 -5.15
C ILE A 33 15.44 -0.30 -4.47
N THR A 34 16.76 -0.23 -4.68
CA THR A 34 17.60 0.80 -4.04
C THR A 34 17.79 1.99 -4.98
N ARG A 35 17.96 3.19 -4.41
CA ARG A 35 18.35 4.39 -5.18
C ARG A 35 19.61 4.17 -6.01
N LYS A 36 20.57 3.43 -5.44
CA LYS A 36 21.81 3.07 -6.14
C LYS A 36 21.57 2.21 -7.38
N GLN A 37 20.60 1.29 -7.36
CA GLN A 37 20.26 0.49 -8.55
C GLN A 37 19.68 1.38 -9.65
N LEU A 38 18.76 2.27 -9.30
CA LEU A 38 18.19 3.26 -10.23
C LEU A 38 19.29 4.17 -10.83
N ALA A 39 20.20 4.68 -10.01
CA ALA A 39 21.34 5.49 -10.47
C ALA A 39 22.30 4.73 -11.41
N ASN A 40 22.34 3.39 -11.36
CA ASN A 40 23.11 2.58 -12.31
C ASN A 40 22.31 2.24 -13.59
N GLY A 41 21.08 2.73 -13.74
CA GLY A 41 20.19 2.41 -14.85
C GLY A 41 19.45 1.08 -14.69
N GLU A 42 19.30 0.57 -13.46
CA GLU A 42 18.61 -0.70 -13.20
C GLU A 42 17.17 -0.43 -12.74
N ASP A 43 16.21 -0.72 -13.61
CA ASP A 43 14.77 -0.48 -13.43
C ASP A 43 13.99 -1.69 -12.87
N ILE A 44 14.67 -2.71 -12.34
CA ILE A 44 14.02 -3.99 -11.99
C ILE A 44 13.84 -4.12 -10.48
N ALA A 45 12.61 -3.87 -9.99
CA ALA A 45 12.29 -4.15 -8.59
C ALA A 45 11.86 -5.60 -8.41
N THR A 46 12.41 -6.27 -7.39
CA THR A 46 12.23 -7.71 -7.16
C THR A 46 11.56 -7.95 -5.80
N CYS A 47 10.63 -8.91 -5.75
CA CYS A 47 10.01 -9.34 -4.50
C CYS A 47 10.72 -10.60 -3.94
N PRO A 48 11.20 -10.58 -2.68
CA PRO A 48 11.96 -11.68 -2.09
C PRO A 48 11.14 -12.97 -1.88
N SER A 49 9.82 -12.86 -1.72
CA SER A 49 8.96 -14.02 -1.47
C SER A 49 8.44 -14.69 -2.74
N CYS A 50 8.34 -13.93 -3.84
CA CYS A 50 7.44 -14.31 -4.95
C CYS A 50 8.18 -14.44 -6.28
N SER A 51 9.47 -14.06 -6.33
CA SER A 51 10.32 -14.03 -7.54
C SER A 51 9.73 -13.23 -8.71
N LEU A 52 8.64 -12.50 -8.45
CA LEU A 52 8.04 -11.56 -9.38
C LEU A 52 8.97 -10.36 -9.50
N ILE A 53 8.94 -9.77 -10.68
CA ILE A 53 9.68 -8.56 -11.02
C ILE A 53 8.72 -7.57 -11.68
N ILE A 54 8.86 -6.30 -11.32
CA ILE A 54 8.17 -5.18 -11.94
C ILE A 54 9.20 -4.27 -12.59
N ARG A 55 8.75 -3.47 -13.55
CA ARG A 55 9.57 -2.46 -14.23
C ARG A 55 9.28 -1.10 -13.62
N VAL A 56 10.32 -0.42 -13.17
CA VAL A 56 10.22 0.90 -12.54
C VAL A 56 10.52 1.96 -13.59
N ILE A 57 9.56 2.81 -13.87
CA ILE A 57 9.74 3.95 -14.77
C ILE A 57 10.26 5.12 -13.94
N PHE A 58 11.45 5.59 -14.28
CA PHE A 58 12.13 6.69 -13.60
C PHE A 58 12.89 7.54 -14.62
N ASP A 59 13.12 8.82 -14.27
CA ASP A 59 14.00 9.69 -15.05
C ASP A 59 15.42 9.63 -14.50
N MET A 60 16.41 9.48 -15.38
CA MET A 60 17.82 9.37 -14.96
C MET A 60 18.29 10.66 -14.29
N LEU A 61 17.73 11.81 -14.68
CA LEU A 61 18.10 13.11 -14.13
C LEU A 61 17.81 13.21 -12.63
N ASP A 62 16.79 12.51 -12.13
CA ASP A 62 16.39 12.50 -10.70
C ASP A 62 17.43 11.81 -9.77
N PHE A 63 18.35 11.06 -10.39
CA PHE A 63 19.37 10.27 -9.73
C PHE A 63 20.79 10.59 -10.19
N GLU A 64 20.97 11.52 -11.14
CA GLU A 64 22.28 11.92 -11.71
C GLU A 64 22.98 13.02 -10.88
N ASP A 65 22.35 13.58 -9.84
CA ASP A 65 22.85 14.69 -8.99
C ASP A 65 24.02 14.35 -8.04
N GLU A 66 24.87 13.37 -8.34
CA GLU A 66 26.12 13.15 -7.59
C GLU A 66 27.34 13.82 -8.24
N GLU A 67 27.22 14.41 -9.46
CA GLU A 67 28.34 15.10 -10.16
C GLU A 67 27.94 16.36 -10.97
N ASP A 68 27.31 17.40 -10.41
CA ASP A 68 27.61 18.84 -10.67
C ASP A 68 26.74 19.76 -9.77
N ASP A 69 27.22 20.98 -9.56
CA ASP A 69 26.79 22.01 -8.59
C ASP A 69 25.48 22.75 -9.00
N GLU A 70 24.59 23.02 -8.02
CA GLU A 70 23.59 24.13 -7.93
C GLU A 70 22.13 23.98 -8.48
N GLU A 71 21.18 24.01 -7.51
CA GLU A 71 19.77 24.51 -7.53
C GLU A 71 18.59 23.57 -7.91
N GLU A 72 17.71 23.35 -6.90
CA GLU A 72 16.27 22.93 -6.85
C GLU A 72 15.77 21.78 -7.77
N GLU A 73 15.05 20.76 -7.29
CA GLU A 73 13.71 20.84 -6.70
C GLU A 73 13.43 19.61 -5.83
N ALA A 74 12.74 19.83 -4.71
CA ALA A 74 12.13 18.79 -3.91
C ALA A 74 10.86 18.28 -4.60
N SER A 75 10.76 16.98 -4.86
CA SER A 75 9.47 16.31 -4.98
C SER A 75 9.42 15.13 -4.01
N GLY A 76 9.27 15.48 -2.73
CA GLY A 76 8.52 14.63 -1.83
C GLY A 76 7.14 15.26 -1.70
N GLU A 77 6.10 14.53 -2.13
CA GLU A 77 4.80 14.37 -1.46
C GLU A 77 3.68 14.08 -2.46
N GLU A 78 3.22 12.82 -2.51
CA GLU A 78 1.79 12.52 -2.37
C GLU A 78 1.61 11.16 -1.68
N ALA A 79 1.51 11.22 -0.35
CA ALA A 79 0.80 10.22 0.41
C ALA A 79 -0.70 10.56 0.35
N GLU A 80 -1.39 10.13 -0.69
CA GLU A 80 -2.84 9.96 -0.61
C GLU A 80 -3.19 8.66 0.10
N GLU A 81 -3.38 8.81 1.41
CA GLU A 81 -4.28 7.99 2.20
C GLU A 81 -5.65 7.91 1.49
N SER A 82 -5.95 6.76 0.91
CA SER A 82 -7.33 6.29 0.71
C SER A 82 -7.35 4.80 0.99
N SER A 83 -7.11 4.46 2.26
CA SER A 83 -7.51 3.19 2.82
C SER A 83 -9.04 3.14 2.94
N GLU A 84 -9.72 2.68 1.90
CA GLU A 84 -11.03 2.04 2.04
C GLU A 84 -10.81 0.52 2.18
N ASP A 85 -10.18 0.12 3.29
CA ASP A 85 -10.43 -1.20 3.91
C ASP A 85 -11.48 -0.97 5.00
N ASP A 86 -12.76 -1.17 4.64
CA ASP A 86 -13.85 -1.36 5.60
C ASP A 86 -13.65 -2.74 6.24
N SER A 87 -12.67 -2.83 7.15
CA SER A 87 -12.63 -3.91 8.11
C SER A 87 -13.84 -3.77 9.02
N ALA A 88 -14.71 -4.77 8.93
CA ALA A 88 -15.82 -5.02 9.82
C ALA A 88 -15.43 -4.83 11.29
N ASP A 89 -16.03 -3.85 11.96
CA ASP A 89 -16.18 -3.82 13.42
C ASP A 89 -17.36 -2.90 13.85
N GLU A 90 -18.46 -3.56 14.24
CA GLU A 90 -19.39 -3.18 15.33
C GLU A 90 -20.41 -2.03 15.20
N LYS A 91 -21.15 -1.91 14.08
CA LYS A 91 -22.39 -1.09 14.09
C LYS A 91 -23.54 -1.56 13.18
N PHE A 92 -23.90 -2.84 13.23
CA PHE A 92 -25.09 -3.34 12.54
C PHE A 92 -26.02 -4.26 13.35
N GLU A 93 -25.61 -4.85 14.48
CA GLU A 93 -26.47 -5.83 15.17
C GLU A 93 -27.36 -5.30 16.32
N ASP A 94 -27.16 -4.08 16.82
CA ASP A 94 -27.93 -3.58 17.98
C ASP A 94 -29.34 -3.01 17.66
N ALA A 95 -29.78 -3.01 16.39
CA ALA A 95 -31.08 -2.44 15.99
C ALA A 95 -32.08 -3.43 15.38
N VAL A 96 -31.67 -4.67 15.07
CA VAL A 96 -32.54 -5.69 14.48
C VAL A 96 -32.84 -6.88 15.40
N GLU A 97 -32.08 -7.07 16.48
CA GLU A 97 -32.37 -8.12 17.49
C GLU A 97 -33.26 -7.64 18.64
N ASN A 98 -33.37 -6.33 18.87
CA ASN A 98 -34.32 -5.74 19.83
C ASN A 98 -35.77 -5.62 19.32
N LEU A 99 -36.04 -5.98 18.07
CA LEU A 99 -37.41 -5.96 17.51
C LEU A 99 -38.02 -7.36 17.35
N ASN A 100 -37.22 -8.43 17.35
CA ASN A 100 -37.70 -9.80 17.13
C ASN A 100 -37.68 -10.71 18.37
N VAL A 101 -37.26 -10.21 19.53
CA VAL A 101 -37.27 -10.95 20.81
C VAL A 101 -38.28 -10.40 21.85
N ASP A 102 -38.92 -9.24 21.64
CA ASP A 102 -39.92 -8.71 22.61
C ASP A 102 -41.39 -9.09 22.30
N LEU A 103 -41.71 -9.64 21.12
CA LEU A 103 -43.11 -10.04 20.82
C LEU A 103 -43.48 -11.48 21.23
N THR A 104 -42.49 -12.35 21.47
CA THR A 104 -42.74 -13.78 21.71
C THR A 104 -42.59 -14.22 23.16
N ASN A 105 -42.03 -13.39 24.06
CA ASN A 105 -41.75 -13.81 25.44
C ASN A 105 -42.39 -12.96 26.54
N ARG A 106 -43.37 -12.10 26.20
CA ARG A 106 -44.07 -11.25 27.19
C ARG A 106 -45.53 -11.61 27.47
N LEU A 107 -46.02 -12.74 26.94
CA LEU A 107 -47.35 -13.28 27.31
C LEU A 107 -47.37 -14.76 27.71
N VAL A 108 -46.21 -15.33 28.06
CA VAL A 108 -46.19 -16.60 28.79
C VAL A 108 -45.48 -16.42 30.13
N VAL A 109 -46.26 -16.58 31.20
CA VAL A 109 -45.85 -16.71 32.61
C VAL A 109 -45.82 -15.42 33.44
N THR A 110 -47.01 -14.98 33.86
CA THR A 110 -47.33 -14.99 35.29
C THR A 110 -48.74 -15.57 35.47
N GLN A 111 -48.82 -16.81 35.96
CA GLN A 111 -50.05 -17.37 36.53
C GLN A 111 -50.37 -16.66 37.85
N ALA A 112 -51.63 -16.24 38.00
CA ALA A 112 -52.42 -16.30 39.23
C ALA A 112 -53.90 -16.17 38.86
#